data_AF-A0A6L2Q0N2-F1
#
_entry.id   AF-A0A6L2Q0N2-F1
#
_cell.length_a   1.000
_cell.length_b   1.000
_cell.length_c   1.000
_cell.angle_alpha   90.00
_cell.angle_beta   90.00
_cell.angle_gamma   90.00
#
_symmetry.space_group_name_H-M   'P 1'
#
loop_
_entity.id
_entity.type
_entity.pdbx_description
1 polymer ?
#
loop_
_entity_poly.entity_id
_entity_poly.type
_entity_poly.pdbx_seq_one_letter_code
_entity_poly.pdbx_strand_id
1 'polypeptide(L)'
;MSFSWPCYSAALLQNPATRLNNATHFVSKGKFRVKKRKQVYQECSSFPQQTVKVTRSSSNPNTVLRLFAFLKHTKHPLRSLFALSVVAYVVTVRIIPRFKDMFVKANLCGIDMSKSRKEKIPEALGVVTGCVFLITLFIFIPVPFSQSILKNADFPHDEFVELISALLSICCMLLLGFADDVLDLRWRHKLLLPTIASLPLLMVYYVNFNSTTIIVPKPLRPWFGLSISLGILYYVYMGMLAVFCTNAINILAGVNGLEVGQSVIIAASIILFNIIELGGDLWKAHQFSLYFMLPYLATSVALLQHNWYPSRVFVGDTFCYFSGMTFAVVGILGHFSKTMLLFFLPQVINFVYSVPQLFHLVPCPRHRLP
;
A
#
# COMPACT_ATOMS: atom_id res chain seq x y z
N MET A 1 -48.34 -9.40 -17.50
CA MET A 1 -47.68 -9.64 -16.20
C MET A 1 -46.21 -9.31 -16.38
N SER A 2 -45.85 -8.10 -15.99
CA SER A 2 -44.50 -7.52 -16.13
C SER A 2 -44.33 -6.54 -14.97
N PHE A 3 -43.36 -6.80 -14.11
CA PHE A 3 -43.10 -5.98 -12.92
C PHE A 3 -42.16 -4.82 -13.28
N SER A 4 -42.58 -3.63 -12.88
CA SER A 4 -41.98 -2.32 -13.10
C SER A 4 -41.01 -1.93 -11.97
N TRP A 5 -39.93 -1.24 -12.35
CA TRP A 5 -39.11 -0.40 -11.47
C TRP A 5 -39.59 1.06 -11.57
N PRO A 6 -39.68 1.83 -10.47
CA PRO A 6 -39.84 3.28 -10.58
C PRO A 6 -38.50 4.02 -10.53
N CYS A 7 -38.18 4.70 -11.63
CA CYS A 7 -37.41 5.94 -11.67
C CYS A 7 -38.17 7.05 -10.92
N TYR A 8 -37.48 7.88 -10.15
CA TYR A 8 -37.98 9.21 -9.79
C TYR A 8 -37.15 10.29 -10.50
N SER A 9 -37.84 11.03 -11.36
CA SER A 9 -37.37 12.21 -12.10
C SER A 9 -37.30 13.45 -11.21
N ALA A 10 -36.41 14.35 -11.61
CA ALA A 10 -36.26 15.71 -11.12
C ALA A 10 -37.42 16.64 -11.54
N ALA A 11 -37.82 17.55 -10.65
CA ALA A 11 -38.32 18.90 -10.98
C ALA A 11 -38.48 19.72 -9.69
N LEU A 12 -37.78 20.85 -9.57
CA LEU A 12 -38.30 22.17 -9.13
C LEU A 12 -37.15 23.16 -8.90
N LEU A 13 -36.89 23.96 -9.93
CA LEU A 13 -36.33 25.30 -9.84
C LEU A 13 -37.44 26.26 -9.41
N GLN A 14 -37.26 27.04 -8.34
CA GLN A 14 -37.89 28.36 -8.21
C GLN A 14 -37.13 29.29 -7.23
N ASN A 15 -37.09 30.56 -7.64
CA ASN A 15 -36.25 31.73 -7.29
C ASN A 15 -36.11 32.18 -5.80
N PRO A 16 -35.11 33.04 -5.50
CA PRO A 16 -34.82 33.61 -4.19
C PRO A 16 -35.48 34.99 -3.99
N ALA A 17 -36.60 35.06 -3.26
CA ALA A 17 -37.15 36.30 -2.74
C ALA A 17 -38.27 36.00 -1.75
N THR A 18 -37.93 35.74 -0.48
CA THR A 18 -38.84 35.89 0.68
C THR A 18 -38.12 35.41 1.95
N ARG A 19 -37.37 36.32 2.59
CA ARG A 19 -37.14 36.39 4.05
C ARG A 19 -36.31 37.62 4.39
N LEU A 20 -36.76 38.77 3.90
CA LEU A 20 -36.50 40.08 4.51
C LEU A 20 -37.83 40.46 5.17
N ASN A 21 -37.91 40.23 6.48
CA ASN A 21 -38.79 40.90 7.44
C ASN A 21 -38.70 40.13 8.75
N ASN A 22 -37.78 40.57 9.61
CA ASN A 22 -37.89 40.60 11.06
C ASN A 22 -36.55 41.10 11.63
N ALA A 23 -36.26 42.36 11.35
CA ALA A 23 -35.22 43.12 12.04
C ALA A 23 -35.75 44.53 12.24
N THR A 24 -36.36 44.78 13.39
CA THR A 24 -36.47 46.10 14.06
C THR A 24 -37.32 45.92 15.31
N HIS A 25 -36.67 45.63 16.43
CA HIS A 25 -36.95 46.18 17.76
C HIS A 25 -36.03 45.50 18.78
N PHE A 26 -35.54 46.28 19.74
CA PHE A 26 -34.62 45.95 20.82
C PHE A 26 -33.11 46.01 20.52
N VAL A 27 -32.65 47.25 20.32
CA VAL A 27 -31.39 47.72 20.92
C VAL A 27 -31.69 48.07 22.38
N SER A 28 -31.06 47.39 23.35
CA SER A 28 -30.50 47.99 24.58
C SER A 28 -30.13 46.93 25.65
N LYS A 29 -28.84 46.94 26.00
CA LYS A 29 -28.20 46.50 27.26
C LYS A 29 -28.12 44.99 27.56
N GLY A 30 -26.89 44.47 27.47
CA GLY A 30 -26.50 43.20 28.11
C GLY A 30 -25.05 42.82 27.85
N LYS A 31 -24.13 43.26 28.71
CA LYS A 31 -22.75 42.74 28.77
C LYS A 31 -22.79 41.23 29.09
N PHE A 32 -22.39 40.37 28.14
CA PHE A 32 -22.00 38.98 28.45
C PHE A 32 -20.76 38.54 27.65
N ARG A 33 -19.60 38.78 28.28
CA ARG A 33 -18.51 37.84 28.55
C ARG A 33 -17.97 36.97 27.39
N VAL A 34 -17.07 37.55 26.61
CA VAL A 34 -16.03 36.80 25.87
C VAL A 34 -14.99 36.26 26.87
N LYS A 35 -15.19 35.04 27.38
CA LYS A 35 -14.19 34.30 28.17
C LYS A 35 -14.28 32.80 27.84
N LYS A 36 -13.66 32.38 26.72
CA LYS A 36 -13.24 30.98 26.48
C LYS A 36 -12.37 30.76 25.22
N ARG A 37 -11.49 31.71 24.87
CA ARG A 37 -10.49 31.50 23.78
C ARG A 37 -9.03 31.78 24.14
N LYS A 38 -8.73 32.10 25.42
CA LYS A 38 -7.35 32.35 25.89
C LYS A 38 -6.79 31.30 26.85
N GLN A 39 -7.52 30.22 27.13
CA GLN A 39 -7.10 29.22 28.13
C GLN A 39 -6.46 27.96 27.53
N VAL A 40 -6.35 27.84 26.20
CA VAL A 40 -5.72 26.68 25.53
C VAL A 40 -4.27 26.97 25.12
N TYR A 41 -3.82 28.23 25.15
CA TYR A 41 -2.45 28.61 24.74
C TYR A 41 -1.49 28.86 25.91
N GLN A 42 -1.91 28.65 27.16
CA GLN A 42 -1.09 28.92 28.35
C GLN A 42 -0.62 27.65 29.10
N GLU A 43 -1.04 26.45 28.68
CA GLU A 43 -0.57 25.17 29.26
C GLU A 43 0.65 24.55 28.54
N CYS A 44 1.14 25.15 27.45
CA CYS A 44 2.33 24.67 26.72
C CYS A 44 3.67 25.21 27.26
N SER A 45 3.73 25.69 28.50
CA SER A 45 4.93 26.32 29.09
C SER A 45 5.40 25.67 30.40
N SER A 46 5.35 24.34 30.47
CA SER A 46 5.95 23.56 31.55
C SER A 46 6.27 22.12 31.12
N PHE A 47 7.32 21.95 30.31
CA PHE A 47 7.98 20.64 30.17
C PHE A 47 8.92 20.41 31.38
N PRO A 48 8.70 19.38 32.21
CA PRO A 48 9.76 18.91 33.09
C PRO A 48 10.79 18.16 32.25
N GLN A 49 12.06 18.54 32.36
CA GLN A 49 13.18 17.75 31.84
C GLN A 49 13.20 16.38 32.54
N GLN A 50 12.66 15.34 31.91
CA GLN A 50 12.88 13.97 32.34
C GLN A 50 14.15 13.43 31.67
N THR A 51 15.20 13.29 32.48
CA THR A 51 16.39 12.49 32.21
C THR A 51 15.99 11.09 31.73
N VAL A 52 16.34 10.78 30.48
CA VAL A 52 16.21 9.43 29.89
C VAL A 52 17.14 8.48 30.65
N LYS A 53 16.59 7.66 31.55
CA LYS A 53 17.27 6.45 32.03
C LYS A 53 17.24 5.42 30.90
N VAL A 54 18.39 5.22 30.27
CA VAL A 54 18.62 4.11 29.32
C VAL A 54 18.62 2.81 30.11
N THR A 55 17.47 2.12 30.17
CA THR A 55 17.42 0.72 30.56
C THR A 55 17.95 -0.12 29.40
N ARG A 56 19.11 -0.77 29.60
CA ARG A 56 19.67 -1.77 28.69
C ARG A 56 18.63 -2.87 28.46
N SER A 57 18.04 -2.92 27.27
CA SER A 57 17.21 -4.04 26.84
C SER A 57 18.13 -5.20 26.46
N SER A 58 18.17 -6.21 27.33
CA SER A 58 18.83 -7.49 27.13
C SER A 58 18.27 -8.19 25.88
N SER A 59 19.10 -8.37 24.85
CA SER A 59 18.81 -9.12 23.63
C SER A 59 18.68 -10.62 23.94
N ASN A 60 17.46 -11.12 24.08
CA ASN A 60 17.16 -12.55 24.21
C ASN A 60 16.78 -13.13 22.82
N PRO A 61 17.52 -14.11 22.26
CA PRO A 61 17.34 -14.58 20.91
C PRO A 61 16.29 -15.70 20.87
N ASN A 62 15.02 -15.39 20.58
CA ASN A 62 14.03 -16.40 20.19
C ASN A 62 12.84 -15.75 19.45
N THR A 63 13.08 -15.31 18.22
CA THR A 63 12.09 -14.68 17.33
C THR A 63 10.88 -15.59 17.05
N VAL A 64 11.11 -16.92 17.00
CA VAL A 64 10.04 -17.92 16.78
C VAL A 64 9.11 -18.02 17.99
N LEU A 65 9.65 -17.99 19.21
CA LEU A 65 8.84 -18.02 20.44
C LEU A 65 8.00 -16.74 20.58
N ARG A 66 8.53 -15.60 20.11
CA ARG A 66 7.77 -14.34 20.02
C ARG A 66 6.65 -14.40 18.99
N LEU A 67 6.83 -15.10 17.86
CA LEU A 67 5.76 -15.30 16.87
C LEU A 67 4.62 -16.18 17.43
N PHE A 68 4.95 -17.23 18.18
CA PHE A 68 3.94 -18.06 18.85
C PHE A 68 3.24 -17.32 20.00
N ALA A 69 3.98 -16.53 20.79
CA ALA A 69 3.40 -15.63 21.80
C ALA A 69 2.51 -14.53 21.17
N PHE A 70 2.91 -14.00 20.00
CA PHE A 70 2.15 -13.06 19.19
C PHE A 70 0.82 -13.68 18.72
N LEU A 71 0.80 -14.91 18.21
CA LEU A 71 -0.44 -15.60 17.83
C LEU A 71 -1.40 -15.79 19.04
N LYS A 72 -0.86 -15.94 20.25
CA LYS A 72 -1.63 -16.13 21.48
C LYS A 72 -2.16 -14.82 22.09
N HIS A 73 -1.50 -13.68 21.84
CA HIS A 73 -1.87 -12.35 22.35
C HIS A 73 -2.46 -11.38 21.31
N THR A 74 -2.48 -11.74 20.02
CA THR A 74 -3.00 -10.89 18.95
C THR A 74 -4.50 -10.67 19.05
N LYS A 75 -4.95 -9.48 18.66
CA LYS A 75 -6.36 -9.14 18.45
C LYS A 75 -6.97 -10.14 17.45
N HIS A 76 -8.22 -10.53 17.70
CA HIS A 76 -9.03 -11.44 16.87
C HIS A 76 -8.77 -11.35 15.34
N PRO A 77 -8.72 -10.15 14.70
CA PRO A 77 -8.51 -10.05 13.25
C PRO A 77 -7.19 -10.62 12.73
N LEU A 78 -6.06 -10.44 13.42
CA LEU A 78 -4.76 -10.88 12.91
C LEU A 78 -4.64 -12.42 12.89
N ARG A 79 -5.32 -13.12 13.82
CA ARG A 79 -5.36 -14.59 13.83
C ARG A 79 -6.15 -15.13 12.65
N SER A 80 -7.33 -14.57 12.41
CA SER A 80 -8.17 -14.93 11.25
C SER A 80 -7.42 -14.66 9.94
N LEU A 81 -6.73 -13.52 9.85
CA LEU A 81 -5.93 -13.19 8.67
C LEU A 81 -4.76 -14.15 8.46
N PHE A 82 -4.07 -14.55 9.51
CA PHE A 82 -2.99 -15.53 9.40
C PHE A 82 -3.51 -16.86 8.86
N ALA A 83 -4.64 -17.35 9.38
CA ALA A 83 -5.29 -18.57 8.86
C ALA A 83 -5.69 -18.43 7.39
N LEU A 84 -6.32 -17.30 7.02
CA LEU A 84 -6.66 -16.99 5.63
C LEU A 84 -5.43 -16.91 4.72
N SER A 85 -4.31 -16.37 5.22
CA SER A 85 -3.06 -16.28 4.47
C SER A 85 -2.44 -17.66 4.23
N VAL A 86 -2.51 -18.58 5.19
CA VAL A 86 -2.10 -19.98 4.99
C VAL A 86 -2.95 -20.66 3.93
N VAL A 87 -4.27 -20.46 3.96
CA VAL A 87 -5.18 -20.97 2.92
C VAL A 87 -4.83 -20.36 1.56
N ALA A 88 -4.60 -19.05 1.49
CA ALA A 88 -4.21 -18.35 0.29
C ALA A 88 -2.93 -18.93 -0.33
N TYR A 89 -1.89 -19.16 0.48
CA TYR A 89 -0.66 -19.83 0.04
C TYR A 89 -0.95 -21.21 -0.57
N VAL A 90 -1.72 -22.06 0.11
CA VAL A 90 -2.05 -23.41 -0.39
C VAL A 90 -2.83 -23.35 -1.70
N VAL A 91 -3.79 -22.42 -1.80
CA VAL A 91 -4.55 -22.18 -3.03
C VAL A 91 -3.62 -21.74 -4.16
N THR A 92 -2.77 -20.74 -3.92
CA THR A 92 -1.82 -20.21 -4.92
C THR A 92 -0.86 -21.29 -5.43
N VAL A 93 -0.29 -22.12 -4.55
CA VAL A 93 0.61 -23.23 -4.94
C VAL A 93 -0.10 -24.22 -5.88
N ARG A 94 -1.37 -24.54 -5.62
CA ARG A 94 -2.12 -25.53 -6.40
C ARG A 94 -2.74 -24.97 -7.68
N ILE A 95 -3.08 -23.69 -7.71
CA ILE A 95 -3.79 -23.07 -8.83
C ILE A 95 -2.83 -22.66 -9.95
N ILE A 96 -1.64 -22.13 -9.64
CA ILE A 96 -0.63 -21.74 -10.64
C ILE A 96 -0.38 -22.83 -11.70
N PRO A 97 -0.07 -24.11 -11.35
CA PRO A 97 0.18 -25.13 -12.36
C PRO A 97 -1.03 -25.44 -13.23
N ARG A 98 -2.26 -25.28 -12.74
CA ARG A 98 -3.49 -25.54 -13.51
C ARG A 98 -3.75 -24.48 -14.57
N PHE A 99 -3.24 -23.27 -14.37
CA PHE A 99 -3.42 -22.17 -15.31
C PHE A 99 -2.31 -22.09 -16.37
N LYS A 100 -1.19 -22.81 -16.22
CA LYS A 100 -0.05 -22.74 -17.15
C LYS A 100 -0.45 -22.90 -18.61
N ASP A 101 -1.18 -23.96 -18.93
CA ASP A 101 -1.56 -24.27 -20.30
C ASP A 101 -2.49 -23.22 -20.90
N MET A 102 -3.33 -22.59 -20.08
CA MET A 102 -4.22 -21.51 -20.52
C MET A 102 -3.43 -20.28 -20.95
N PHE A 103 -2.39 -19.90 -20.19
CA PHE A 103 -1.54 -18.76 -20.52
C PHE A 103 -0.72 -19.02 -21.77
N VAL A 104 -0.17 -20.23 -21.92
CA VAL A 104 0.52 -20.63 -23.17
C VAL A 104 -0.43 -20.60 -24.36
N LYS A 105 -1.67 -21.08 -24.22
CA LYS A 105 -2.70 -21.02 -25.28
C LYS A 105 -3.09 -19.59 -25.65
N ALA A 106 -3.11 -18.68 -24.67
CA ALA A 106 -3.34 -17.26 -24.88
C ALA A 106 -2.11 -16.49 -25.42
N ASN A 107 -1.01 -17.20 -25.72
CA ASN A 107 0.27 -16.63 -26.13
C ASN A 107 0.91 -15.67 -25.10
N LEU A 108 0.52 -15.79 -23.83
CA LEU A 108 1.15 -15.13 -22.69
C LEU A 108 2.29 -16.02 -22.18
N CYS A 109 3.38 -16.05 -22.93
CA CYS A 109 4.54 -16.86 -22.62
C CYS A 109 5.83 -16.23 -23.15
N GLY A 110 6.92 -16.43 -22.41
CA GLY A 110 8.26 -15.97 -22.75
C GLY A 110 9.25 -17.11 -22.86
N ILE A 111 10.46 -16.81 -23.33
CA ILE A 111 11.59 -17.75 -23.36
C ILE A 111 12.61 -17.29 -22.31
N ASP A 112 13.16 -18.23 -21.55
CA ASP A 112 14.26 -17.94 -20.64
C ASP A 112 15.52 -17.57 -21.44
N MET A 113 15.83 -16.26 -21.48
CA MET A 113 16.97 -15.73 -22.24
C MET A 113 18.32 -16.21 -21.67
N SER A 114 18.37 -16.53 -20.37
CA SER A 114 19.57 -16.98 -19.67
C SER A 114 19.84 -18.48 -19.81
N LYS A 115 18.97 -19.23 -20.52
CA LYS A 115 19.13 -20.67 -20.76
C LYS A 115 19.28 -21.00 -22.24
N SER A 116 20.07 -22.04 -22.51
CA SER A 116 20.23 -22.60 -23.87
C SER A 116 18.95 -23.24 -24.37
N ARG A 117 18.17 -23.86 -23.49
CA ARG A 117 16.89 -24.49 -23.83
C ARG A 117 15.81 -23.42 -24.07
N LYS A 118 15.24 -23.39 -25.28
CA LYS A 118 14.26 -22.38 -25.72
C LYS A 118 12.81 -22.84 -25.52
N GLU A 119 12.49 -23.32 -24.33
CA GLU A 119 11.11 -23.67 -23.97
C GLU A 119 10.26 -22.43 -23.69
N LYS A 120 8.99 -22.49 -24.10
CA LYS A 120 8.00 -21.46 -23.75
C LYS A 120 7.58 -21.66 -22.29
N ILE A 121 7.76 -20.62 -21.49
CA ILE A 121 7.38 -20.56 -20.07
C ILE A 121 6.21 -19.57 -19.97
N PRO A 122 5.09 -19.93 -19.33
CA PRO A 122 3.95 -19.03 -19.21
C PRO A 122 4.32 -17.78 -18.40
N GLU A 123 3.84 -16.63 -18.85
CA GLU A 123 4.17 -15.30 -18.31
C GLU A 123 2.95 -14.64 -17.67
N ALA A 124 3.14 -13.52 -16.96
CA ALA A 124 2.09 -12.79 -16.25
C ALA A 124 1.37 -13.59 -15.15
N LEU A 125 1.99 -14.63 -14.57
CA LEU A 125 1.39 -15.42 -13.48
C LEU A 125 1.30 -14.64 -12.15
N GLY A 126 1.87 -13.43 -12.10
CA GLY A 126 1.56 -12.44 -11.09
C GLY A 126 0.06 -12.18 -10.94
N VAL A 127 -0.72 -12.26 -12.04
CA VAL A 127 -2.17 -12.03 -12.01
C VAL A 127 -2.90 -13.02 -11.13
N VAL A 128 -2.52 -14.30 -11.19
CA VAL A 128 -3.12 -15.37 -10.39
C VAL A 128 -2.85 -15.14 -8.91
N THR A 129 -1.61 -14.73 -8.60
CA THR A 129 -1.16 -14.42 -7.24
C THR A 129 -1.89 -13.21 -6.66
N GLY A 130 -2.01 -12.14 -7.45
CA GLY A 130 -2.76 -10.93 -7.09
C GLY A 130 -4.26 -11.19 -6.92
N CYS A 131 -4.88 -12.01 -7.76
CA CYS A 131 -6.28 -12.38 -7.63
C CYS A 131 -6.56 -13.16 -6.34
N VAL A 132 -5.71 -14.15 -6.00
CA VAL A 132 -5.85 -14.88 -4.72
C VAL A 132 -5.67 -13.93 -3.53
N PHE A 133 -4.72 -12.99 -3.62
CA PHE A 133 -4.53 -11.95 -2.61
C PHE A 133 -5.78 -11.08 -2.43
N LEU A 134 -6.37 -10.57 -3.53
CA LEU A 134 -7.59 -9.74 -3.48
C LEU A 134 -8.78 -10.52 -2.91
N ILE A 135 -9.01 -11.76 -3.36
CA ILE A 135 -10.07 -12.62 -2.83
C ILE A 135 -9.89 -12.83 -1.32
N THR A 136 -8.66 -13.09 -0.88
CA THR A 136 -8.33 -13.27 0.54
C THR A 136 -8.70 -12.03 1.35
N LEU A 137 -8.35 -10.85 0.85
CA LEU A 137 -8.68 -9.59 1.52
C LEU A 137 -10.17 -9.26 1.47
N PHE A 138 -10.88 -9.56 0.38
CA PHE A 138 -12.33 -9.38 0.30
C PHE A 138 -13.07 -10.23 1.33
N ILE A 139 -12.66 -11.48 1.51
CA ILE A 139 -13.17 -12.35 2.58
C ILE A 139 -12.81 -11.80 3.97
N PHE A 140 -11.66 -11.16 4.10
CA PHE A 140 -11.19 -10.59 5.36
C PHE A 140 -11.88 -9.26 5.74
N ILE A 141 -12.42 -8.48 4.80
CA ILE A 141 -13.02 -7.15 5.05
C ILE A 141 -13.94 -7.10 6.28
N PRO A 142 -14.89 -8.02 6.49
CA PRO A 142 -15.80 -7.94 7.64
C PRO A 142 -15.13 -8.20 8.99
N VAL A 143 -13.96 -8.83 9.02
CA VAL A 143 -13.34 -9.35 10.25
C VAL A 143 -12.86 -8.23 11.19
N PRO A 144 -12.09 -7.22 10.75
CA PRO A 144 -11.73 -6.07 11.60
C PRO A 144 -12.93 -5.34 12.18
N PHE A 145 -14.06 -5.29 11.46
CA PHE A 145 -15.27 -4.56 11.83
C PHE A 145 -16.32 -5.43 12.52
N SER A 146 -16.02 -6.71 12.76
CA SER A 146 -16.98 -7.68 13.29
C SER A 146 -17.61 -7.25 14.62
N GLN A 147 -16.86 -6.58 15.49
CA GLN A 147 -17.40 -6.07 16.75
C GLN A 147 -18.42 -4.94 16.53
N SER A 148 -18.16 -3.99 15.64
CA SER A 148 -19.10 -2.92 15.32
C SER A 148 -20.37 -3.45 14.67
N ILE A 149 -20.21 -4.40 13.74
CA ILE A 149 -21.34 -5.05 13.03
C ILE A 149 -22.20 -5.86 14.00
N LEU A 150 -21.60 -6.70 14.85
CA LEU A 150 -22.35 -7.59 15.75
C LEU A 150 -22.98 -6.86 16.95
N LYS A 151 -22.34 -5.80 17.44
CA LYS A 151 -22.80 -5.06 18.62
C LYS A 151 -23.65 -3.84 18.29
N ASN A 152 -23.97 -3.59 17.01
CA ASN A 152 -24.66 -2.38 16.55
C ASN A 152 -24.03 -1.10 17.11
N ALA A 153 -22.70 -1.07 17.20
CA ALA A 153 -21.95 0.11 17.63
C ALA A 153 -21.67 1.02 16.41
N ASP A 154 -21.21 2.24 16.67
CA ASP A 154 -20.79 3.16 15.62
C ASP A 154 -19.74 2.50 14.71
N PHE A 155 -19.99 2.57 13.40
CA PHE A 155 -19.13 1.94 12.41
C PHE A 155 -17.91 2.84 12.12
N PRO A 156 -16.67 2.32 12.21
CA PRO A 156 -15.47 3.11 11.99
C PRO A 156 -15.23 3.32 10.48
N HIS A 157 -15.95 4.28 9.89
CA HIS A 157 -15.92 4.57 8.47
C HIS A 157 -14.52 4.95 7.96
N ASP A 158 -13.71 5.66 8.76
CA ASP A 158 -12.36 6.08 8.36
C ASP A 158 -11.45 4.86 8.08
N GLU A 159 -11.41 3.89 9.00
CA GLU A 159 -10.61 2.66 8.87
C GLU A 159 -11.13 1.78 7.71
N PHE A 160 -12.44 1.77 7.47
CA PHE A 160 -13.04 1.05 6.35
C PHE A 160 -12.69 1.68 4.99
N VAL A 161 -12.78 3.01 4.89
CA VAL A 161 -12.42 3.76 3.67
C VAL A 161 -10.94 3.60 3.33
N GLU A 162 -10.06 3.59 4.33
CA GLU A 162 -8.63 3.25 4.16
C GLU A 162 -8.44 1.86 3.55
N LEU A 163 -9.12 0.85 4.09
CA LEU A 163 -9.01 -0.54 3.61
C LEU A 163 -9.50 -0.67 2.17
N ILE A 164 -10.67 -0.10 1.85
CA ILE A 164 -11.28 -0.20 0.51
C ILE A 164 -10.47 0.60 -0.52
N SER A 165 -9.99 1.78 -0.19
CA SER A 165 -9.19 2.61 -1.10
C SER A 165 -7.81 2.00 -1.39
N ALA A 166 -7.18 1.42 -0.38
CA ALA A 166 -5.97 0.63 -0.54
C ALA A 166 -6.19 -0.56 -1.49
N LEU A 167 -7.27 -1.33 -1.27
CA LEU A 167 -7.65 -2.44 -2.16
C LEU A 167 -7.96 -1.99 -3.58
N LEU A 168 -8.66 -0.86 -3.75
CA LEU A 168 -8.97 -0.29 -5.05
C LEU A 168 -7.68 0.08 -5.80
N SER A 169 -6.74 0.75 -5.13
CA SER A 169 -5.46 1.15 -5.72
C SER A 169 -4.63 -0.08 -6.15
N ILE A 170 -4.57 -1.12 -5.31
CA ILE A 170 -3.86 -2.37 -5.61
C ILE A 170 -4.56 -3.14 -6.74
N CYS A 171 -5.89 -3.23 -6.73
CA CYS A 171 -6.68 -3.90 -7.76
C CYS A 171 -6.52 -3.22 -9.13
N CYS A 172 -6.63 -1.88 -9.16
CA CYS A 172 -6.35 -1.10 -10.37
C CYS A 172 -4.94 -1.35 -10.87
N MET A 173 -3.94 -1.39 -9.98
CA MET A 173 -2.57 -1.66 -10.39
C MET A 173 -2.36 -3.08 -10.92
N LEU A 174 -2.97 -4.08 -10.30
CA LEU A 174 -2.94 -5.47 -10.76
C LEU A 174 -3.53 -5.59 -12.17
N LEU A 175 -4.68 -4.96 -12.41
CA LEU A 175 -5.33 -4.93 -13.72
C LEU A 175 -4.46 -4.23 -14.76
N LEU A 176 -3.89 -3.07 -14.42
CA LEU A 176 -3.06 -2.28 -15.33
C LEU A 176 -1.73 -2.96 -15.64
N GLY A 177 -1.12 -3.67 -14.68
CA GLY A 177 0.06 -4.48 -14.92
C GLY A 177 -0.23 -5.67 -15.83
N PHE A 178 -1.40 -6.31 -15.66
CA PHE A 178 -1.84 -7.36 -16.58
C PHE A 178 -2.15 -6.82 -17.98
N ALA A 179 -2.74 -5.62 -18.07
CA ALA A 179 -2.93 -4.95 -19.35
C ALA A 179 -1.58 -4.59 -20.01
N ASP A 180 -0.56 -4.20 -19.24
CA ASP A 180 0.78 -3.95 -19.77
C ASP A 180 1.42 -5.22 -20.34
N ASP A 181 1.34 -6.34 -19.60
CA ASP A 181 1.81 -7.65 -20.08
C ASP A 181 1.10 -8.12 -21.37
N VAL A 182 -0.19 -7.81 -21.53
CA VAL A 182 -0.98 -8.22 -22.71
C VAL A 182 -0.76 -7.28 -23.90
N LEU A 183 -0.61 -5.98 -23.66
CA LEU A 183 -0.62 -4.93 -24.70
C LEU A 183 0.77 -4.39 -25.05
N ASP A 184 1.83 -4.76 -24.33
CA ASP A 184 3.21 -4.24 -24.44
C ASP A 184 3.21 -2.69 -24.51
N LEU A 185 2.78 -2.03 -23.43
CA LEU A 185 2.57 -0.59 -23.44
C LEU A 185 3.90 0.18 -23.49
N ARG A 186 3.85 1.35 -24.14
CA ARG A 186 5.00 2.27 -24.19
C ARG A 186 5.40 2.76 -22.79
N TRP A 187 6.69 3.02 -22.58
CA TRP A 187 7.27 3.49 -21.31
C TRP A 187 6.53 4.66 -20.64
N ARG A 188 5.93 5.56 -21.43
CA ARG A 188 5.16 6.71 -20.92
C ARG A 188 3.96 6.27 -20.08
N HIS A 189 3.29 5.20 -20.50
CA HIS A 189 2.16 4.64 -19.78
C HIS A 189 2.62 3.95 -18.49
N LYS A 190 3.83 3.38 -18.47
CA LYS A 190 4.43 2.79 -17.26
C LYS A 190 4.67 3.81 -16.12
N LEU A 191 4.74 5.10 -16.46
CA LEU A 191 4.78 6.21 -15.49
C LEU A 191 3.38 6.76 -15.16
N LEU A 192 2.51 6.89 -16.17
CA LEU A 192 1.18 7.46 -16.01
C LEU A 192 0.22 6.53 -15.22
N LEU A 193 0.26 5.23 -15.51
CA LEU A 193 -0.67 4.25 -14.95
C LEU A 193 -0.56 4.14 -13.41
N PRO A 194 0.64 4.06 -12.80
CA PRO A 194 0.76 4.12 -11.34
C PRO A 194 0.34 5.44 -10.72
N THR A 195 0.53 6.55 -11.44
CA THR A 195 0.05 7.85 -10.97
C THR A 195 -1.47 7.86 -10.85
N ILE A 196 -2.19 7.41 -11.89
CA ILE A 196 -3.67 7.34 -11.89
C ILE A 196 -4.18 6.33 -10.85
N ALA A 197 -3.57 5.14 -10.79
CA ALA A 197 -3.97 4.10 -9.84
C ALA A 197 -3.73 4.49 -8.37
N SER A 198 -2.83 5.45 -8.09
CA SER A 198 -2.58 5.97 -6.74
C SER A 198 -3.59 7.04 -6.30
N LEU A 199 -4.45 7.55 -7.18
CA LEU A 199 -5.39 8.62 -6.83
C LEU A 199 -6.35 8.27 -5.67
N PRO A 200 -6.95 7.06 -5.60
CA PRO A 200 -7.79 6.70 -4.46
C PRO A 200 -7.03 6.79 -3.13
N LEU A 201 -5.80 6.28 -3.11
CA LEU A 201 -4.90 6.35 -1.96
C LEU A 201 -4.62 7.80 -1.53
N LEU A 202 -4.32 8.69 -2.49
CA LEU A 202 -4.06 10.10 -2.23
C LEU A 202 -5.31 10.82 -1.67
N MET A 203 -6.50 10.51 -2.19
CA MET A 203 -7.76 11.11 -1.72
C MET A 203 -8.07 10.70 -0.28
N VAL A 204 -7.89 9.43 0.07
CA VAL A 204 -8.09 8.99 1.45
C VAL A 204 -7.04 9.59 2.38
N TYR A 205 -5.79 9.70 1.93
CA TYR A 205 -4.77 10.40 2.72
C TYR A 205 -5.15 11.85 3.02
N TYR A 206 -5.69 12.55 2.01
CA TYR A 206 -6.17 13.93 2.16
C TYR A 206 -7.34 14.06 3.13
N VAL A 207 -8.32 13.16 3.08
CA VAL A 207 -9.51 13.22 3.92
C VAL A 207 -9.21 12.81 5.37
N ASN A 208 -8.47 11.73 5.58
CA ASN A 208 -8.30 11.15 6.92
C ASN A 208 -7.15 11.77 7.71
N PHE A 209 -6.01 12.07 7.05
CA PHE A 209 -4.79 12.49 7.76
C PHE A 209 -4.40 13.93 7.47
N ASN A 210 -4.36 14.32 6.20
CA ASN A 210 -3.93 15.64 5.70
C ASN A 210 -2.61 16.18 6.31
N SER A 211 -1.72 15.28 6.75
CA SER A 211 -0.45 15.67 7.37
C SER A 211 0.65 15.77 6.31
N THR A 212 0.99 17.00 5.92
CA THR A 212 1.98 17.28 4.86
C THR A 212 3.34 17.75 5.42
N THR A 213 3.52 17.68 6.73
CA THR A 213 4.74 18.09 7.42
C THR A 213 5.67 16.89 7.58
N ILE A 214 6.88 16.99 7.03
CA ILE A 214 7.89 15.94 7.15
C ILE A 214 8.99 16.34 8.14
N ILE A 215 9.46 15.35 8.90
CA ILE A 215 10.70 15.50 9.69
C ILE A 215 11.90 15.38 8.76
N VAL A 216 12.79 16.38 8.79
CA VAL A 216 13.96 16.47 7.93
C VAL A 216 15.05 15.48 8.41
N PRO A 217 15.67 14.69 7.51
CA PRO A 217 16.81 13.83 7.84
C PRO A 217 17.96 14.61 8.45
N LYS A 218 18.67 14.03 9.44
CA LYS A 218 19.73 14.72 10.21
C LYS A 218 20.74 15.50 9.34
N PRO A 219 21.25 14.97 8.22
CA PRO A 219 22.21 15.70 7.38
C PRO A 219 21.65 17.00 6.81
N LEU A 220 20.34 17.08 6.56
CA LEU A 220 19.69 18.21 5.88
C LEU A 220 19.13 19.26 6.85
N ARG A 221 19.12 18.98 8.16
CA ARG A 221 18.56 19.88 9.18
C ARG A 221 19.21 21.26 9.26
N PRO A 222 20.53 21.46 9.01
CA PRO A 222 21.13 22.79 9.01
C PRO A 222 20.50 23.77 8.01
N TRP A 223 20.00 23.27 6.86
CA TRP A 223 19.41 24.12 5.82
C TRP A 223 17.88 24.24 5.92
N PHE A 224 17.20 23.20 6.42
CA PHE A 224 15.73 23.13 6.36
C PHE A 224 15.05 23.07 7.75
N GLY A 225 15.82 23.13 8.84
CA GLY A 225 15.29 23.01 10.20
C GLY A 225 14.88 21.57 10.56
N LEU A 226 14.08 21.43 11.63
CA LEU A 226 13.64 20.12 12.13
C LEU A 226 12.52 19.52 11.26
N SER A 227 11.58 20.36 10.81
CA SER A 227 10.39 19.98 10.07
C SER A 227 10.08 20.99 8.99
N ILE A 228 9.61 20.50 7.83
CA ILE A 228 9.17 21.33 6.72
C ILE A 228 7.77 20.89 6.27
N SER A 229 6.88 21.87 6.03
CA SER A 229 5.58 21.62 5.42
C SER A 229 5.73 21.69 3.90
N LEU A 230 5.44 20.57 3.23
CA LEU A 230 5.59 20.44 1.78
C LEU A 230 4.29 20.77 1.01
N GLY A 231 3.15 20.80 1.69
CA GLY A 231 1.84 21.01 1.05
C GLY A 231 1.60 20.04 -0.10
N ILE A 232 1.26 20.57 -1.28
CA ILE A 232 0.98 19.78 -2.49
C ILE A 232 2.16 18.90 -2.93
N LEU A 233 3.40 19.32 -2.66
CA LEU A 233 4.59 18.53 -3.01
C LEU A 233 4.65 17.20 -2.26
N TYR A 234 4.01 17.11 -1.09
CA TYR A 234 3.89 15.83 -0.36
C TYR A 234 2.99 14.84 -1.10
N TYR A 235 1.90 15.32 -1.72
CA TYR A 235 1.02 14.48 -2.55
C TYR A 235 1.73 14.04 -3.83
N VAL A 236 2.50 14.92 -4.46
CA VAL A 236 3.36 14.56 -5.59
C VAL A 236 4.36 13.49 -5.18
N TYR A 237 5.01 13.62 -4.01
CA TYR A 237 5.89 12.60 -3.47
C TYR A 237 5.18 11.25 -3.30
N MET A 238 3.97 11.21 -2.72
CA MET A 238 3.22 9.95 -2.55
C MET A 238 2.86 9.29 -3.89
N GLY A 239 2.43 10.08 -4.88
CA GLY A 239 2.16 9.56 -6.23
C GLY A 239 3.44 9.01 -6.88
N MET A 240 4.55 9.76 -6.80
CA MET A 240 5.84 9.33 -7.32
C MET A 240 6.43 8.14 -6.56
N LEU A 241 6.10 7.96 -5.28
CA LEU A 241 6.48 6.78 -4.52
C LEU A 241 5.81 5.52 -5.08
N ALA A 242 4.53 5.59 -5.45
CA ALA A 242 3.85 4.48 -6.13
C ALA A 242 4.49 4.16 -7.48
N VAL A 243 4.77 5.19 -8.30
CA VAL A 243 5.47 5.04 -9.60
C VAL A 243 6.87 4.44 -9.40
N PHE A 244 7.61 4.89 -8.40
CA PHE A 244 8.94 4.40 -8.10
C PHE A 244 8.89 2.92 -7.68
N CYS A 245 8.06 2.55 -6.72
CA CYS A 245 8.02 1.19 -6.20
C CYS A 245 7.68 0.16 -7.27
N THR A 246 6.73 0.45 -8.19
CA THR A 246 6.37 -0.48 -9.28
C THR A 246 7.50 -0.64 -10.29
N ASN A 247 8.09 0.47 -10.73
CA ASN A 247 9.13 0.44 -11.75
C ASN A 247 10.48 -0.03 -11.20
N ALA A 248 10.81 0.26 -9.94
CA ALA A 248 12.09 -0.09 -9.35
C ALA A 248 12.27 -1.60 -9.17
N ILE A 249 11.20 -2.32 -8.82
CA ILE A 249 11.17 -3.79 -8.84
C ILE A 249 11.29 -4.28 -10.29
N ASN A 250 10.55 -3.65 -11.22
CA ASN A 250 10.51 -4.11 -12.61
C ASN A 250 11.85 -3.98 -13.37
N ILE A 251 12.64 -2.96 -13.08
CA ILE A 251 13.97 -2.80 -13.72
C ILE A 251 15.06 -3.65 -13.04
N LEU A 252 14.83 -4.17 -11.84
CA LEU A 252 15.73 -5.09 -11.13
C LEU A 252 15.21 -6.52 -11.31
N ALA A 253 15.26 -7.01 -12.55
CA ALA A 253 14.54 -8.21 -12.98
C ALA A 253 15.33 -9.04 -14.01
N GLY A 254 14.76 -10.19 -14.38
CA GLY A 254 15.16 -11.06 -15.48
C GLY A 254 16.20 -12.13 -15.15
N VAL A 255 16.42 -12.37 -13.85
CA VAL A 255 17.02 -13.62 -13.36
C VAL A 255 15.95 -14.39 -12.59
N ASN A 256 15.85 -15.70 -12.86
CA ASN A 256 14.86 -16.61 -12.28
C ASN A 256 14.72 -16.46 -10.75
N GLY A 257 13.56 -15.96 -10.30
CA GLY A 257 13.23 -15.78 -8.88
C GLY A 257 13.55 -14.40 -8.30
N LEU A 258 14.17 -13.49 -9.05
CA LEU A 258 14.68 -12.22 -8.52
C LEU A 258 13.57 -11.24 -8.15
N GLU A 259 12.56 -11.09 -9.00
CA GLU A 259 11.44 -10.15 -8.81
C GLU A 259 10.61 -10.54 -7.60
N VAL A 260 10.28 -11.82 -7.47
CA VAL A 260 9.51 -12.34 -6.34
C VAL A 260 10.38 -12.43 -5.08
N GLY A 261 11.64 -12.87 -5.21
CA GLY A 261 12.56 -13.04 -4.09
C GLY A 261 12.85 -11.73 -3.37
N GLN A 262 13.19 -10.66 -4.12
CA GLN A 262 13.41 -9.35 -3.52
C GLN A 262 12.14 -8.81 -2.84
N SER A 263 10.97 -9.04 -3.44
CA SER A 263 9.70 -8.56 -2.90
C SER A 263 9.29 -9.33 -1.63
N VAL A 264 9.58 -10.62 -1.57
CA VAL A 264 9.42 -11.45 -0.35
C VAL A 264 10.30 -10.94 0.78
N ILE A 265 11.56 -10.57 0.51
CA ILE A 265 12.47 -10.01 1.52
C ILE A 265 11.96 -8.66 2.04
N ILE A 266 11.49 -7.78 1.14
CA ILE A 266 10.90 -6.49 1.52
C ILE A 266 9.66 -6.71 2.39
N ALA A 267 8.73 -7.58 1.97
CA ALA A 267 7.52 -7.87 2.72
C ALA A 267 7.81 -8.46 4.10
N ALA A 268 8.75 -9.41 4.19
CA ALA A 268 9.17 -9.98 5.47
C ALA A 268 9.79 -8.91 6.40
N SER A 269 10.56 -7.97 5.84
CA SER A 269 11.15 -6.85 6.59
C SER A 269 10.07 -5.90 7.11
N ILE A 270 9.07 -5.56 6.29
CA ILE A 270 7.92 -4.74 6.71
C ILE A 270 7.09 -5.47 7.77
N ILE A 271 6.83 -6.76 7.64
CA ILE A 271 6.12 -7.56 8.65
C ILE A 271 6.87 -7.55 9.98
N LEU A 272 8.18 -7.79 9.95
CA LEU A 272 9.00 -7.77 11.16
C LEU A 272 8.96 -6.39 11.82
N PHE A 273 9.12 -5.33 11.04
CA PHE A 273 9.01 -3.95 11.51
C PHE A 273 7.65 -3.67 12.15
N ASN A 274 6.56 -4.03 11.48
CA ASN A 274 5.22 -3.84 12.03
C ASN A 274 4.99 -4.63 13.32
N ILE A 275 5.48 -5.86 13.43
CA ILE A 275 5.35 -6.66 14.66
C ILE A 275 6.06 -5.97 15.84
N ILE A 276 7.22 -5.36 15.59
CA ILE A 276 7.96 -4.60 16.61
C ILE A 276 7.15 -3.35 17.03
N GLU A 277 6.63 -2.60 16.06
CA GLU A 277 5.92 -1.34 16.30
C GLU A 277 4.46 -1.49 16.78
N LEU A 278 3.92 -2.72 16.83
CA LEU A 278 2.59 -2.97 17.41
C LEU A 278 2.51 -2.64 18.91
N GLY A 279 3.65 -2.57 19.60
CA GLY A 279 3.72 -2.11 21.00
C GLY A 279 3.85 -0.58 21.15
N GLY A 280 3.98 0.17 20.05
CA GLY A 280 4.20 1.61 20.05
C GLY A 280 2.92 2.44 19.88
N ASP A 281 3.10 3.76 19.79
CA ASP A 281 2.00 4.73 19.70
C ASP A 281 1.18 4.60 18.41
N LEU A 282 1.80 4.16 17.32
CA LEU A 282 1.21 4.03 15.99
C LEU A 282 0.70 2.61 15.68
N TRP A 283 0.39 1.80 16.71
CA TRP A 283 0.02 0.38 16.54
C TRP A 283 -1.11 0.15 15.52
N LYS A 284 -2.08 1.08 15.39
CA LYS A 284 -3.18 0.99 14.41
C LYS A 284 -2.67 0.97 12.97
N ALA A 285 -1.71 1.84 12.65
CA ALA A 285 -1.12 1.95 11.33
C ALA A 285 -0.29 0.69 10.97
N HIS A 286 0.44 0.14 11.95
CA HIS A 286 1.18 -1.11 11.76
C HIS A 286 0.27 -2.34 11.67
N GLN A 287 -0.84 -2.35 12.42
CA GLN A 287 -1.87 -3.37 12.29
C GLN A 287 -2.55 -3.32 10.90
N PHE A 288 -2.87 -2.12 10.41
CA PHE A 288 -3.37 -1.92 9.05
C PHE A 288 -2.38 -2.45 8.01
N SER A 289 -1.10 -2.12 8.12
CA SER A 289 -0.09 -2.64 7.20
C SER A 289 0.00 -4.17 7.22
N LEU A 290 -0.07 -4.81 8.40
CA LEU A 290 -0.09 -6.27 8.52
C LEU A 290 -1.30 -6.90 7.81
N TYR A 291 -2.42 -6.19 7.69
CA TYR A 291 -3.59 -6.68 6.95
C TYR A 291 -3.27 -7.02 5.51
N PHE A 292 -2.43 -6.22 4.85
CA PHE A 292 -1.99 -6.45 3.47
C PHE A 292 -0.75 -7.34 3.41
N MET A 293 0.23 -7.13 4.30
CA MET A 293 1.53 -7.79 4.17
C MET A 293 1.50 -9.30 4.41
N LEU A 294 0.67 -9.80 5.33
CA LEU A 294 0.56 -11.23 5.59
C LEU A 294 0.04 -12.05 4.39
N PRO A 295 -1.11 -11.71 3.78
CA PRO A 295 -1.58 -12.42 2.60
C PRO A 295 -0.65 -12.17 1.39
N TYR A 296 -0.07 -10.97 1.27
CA TYR A 296 0.90 -10.67 0.21
C TYR A 296 2.13 -11.59 0.28
N LEU A 297 2.73 -11.73 1.47
CA LEU A 297 3.88 -12.61 1.67
C LEU A 297 3.51 -14.06 1.36
N ALA A 298 2.36 -14.52 1.84
CA ALA A 298 1.89 -15.88 1.65
C ALA A 298 1.69 -16.22 0.16
N THR A 299 0.99 -15.38 -0.61
CA THR A 299 0.78 -15.63 -2.04
C THR A 299 2.08 -15.45 -2.84
N SER A 300 2.95 -14.50 -2.47
CA SER A 300 4.23 -14.29 -3.15
C SER A 300 5.22 -15.44 -2.93
N VAL A 301 5.30 -16.00 -1.71
CA VAL A 301 6.13 -17.19 -1.44
C VAL A 301 5.61 -18.40 -2.24
N ALA A 302 4.30 -18.55 -2.43
CA ALA A 302 3.74 -19.58 -3.30
C ALA A 302 4.14 -19.38 -4.77
N LEU A 303 4.11 -18.15 -5.28
CA LEU A 303 4.58 -17.82 -6.62
C LEU A 303 6.08 -18.09 -6.77
N LEU A 304 6.88 -17.74 -5.75
CA LEU A 304 8.32 -17.94 -5.72
C LEU A 304 8.66 -19.41 -5.92
N GLN A 305 7.91 -20.37 -5.36
CA GLN A 305 8.19 -21.79 -5.55
C GLN A 305 8.09 -22.26 -7.01
N HIS A 306 7.23 -21.62 -7.80
CA HIS A 306 7.09 -21.92 -9.22
C HIS A 306 8.03 -21.09 -10.08
N ASN A 307 8.40 -19.89 -9.62
CA ASN A 307 9.30 -18.97 -10.30
C ASN A 307 10.78 -19.14 -9.91
N TRP A 308 11.11 -19.88 -8.84
CA TRP A 308 12.49 -20.13 -8.42
C TRP A 308 13.27 -20.89 -9.50
N TYR A 309 14.59 -20.75 -9.51
CA TYR A 309 15.44 -21.47 -10.45
C TYR A 309 15.32 -23.00 -10.32
N PRO A 310 15.11 -23.74 -11.42
CA PRO A 310 14.78 -23.27 -12.76
C PRO A 310 13.29 -22.86 -12.88
N SER A 311 13.02 -21.62 -13.35
CA SER A 311 11.66 -21.09 -13.39
C SER A 311 10.72 -21.92 -14.26
N ARG A 312 9.54 -22.19 -13.72
CA ARG A 312 8.43 -22.89 -14.40
C ARG A 312 7.30 -21.95 -14.81
N VAL A 313 7.33 -20.72 -14.32
CA VAL A 313 6.44 -19.60 -14.67
C VAL A 313 7.22 -18.28 -14.56
N PHE A 314 6.88 -17.30 -15.39
CA PHE A 314 7.31 -15.92 -15.24
C PHE A 314 6.20 -15.07 -14.65
N VAL A 315 6.62 -14.03 -13.93
CA VAL A 315 5.70 -13.23 -13.11
C VAL A 315 5.06 -12.08 -13.88
N GLY A 316 5.74 -11.57 -14.91
CA GLY A 316 5.33 -10.44 -15.72
C GLY A 316 5.40 -9.09 -14.99
N ASP A 317 5.18 -8.01 -15.74
CA ASP A 317 5.01 -6.65 -15.23
C ASP A 317 3.86 -6.60 -14.22
N THR A 318 2.85 -7.46 -14.39
CA THR A 318 1.73 -7.65 -13.46
C THR A 318 2.20 -7.79 -12.01
N PHE A 319 3.17 -8.66 -11.73
CA PHE A 319 3.64 -8.87 -10.36
C PHE A 319 4.44 -7.69 -9.83
N CYS A 320 5.29 -7.08 -10.66
CA CYS A 320 6.10 -5.92 -10.27
C CYS A 320 5.20 -4.74 -9.89
N TYR A 321 4.16 -4.51 -10.69
CA TYR A 321 3.16 -3.46 -10.48
C TYR A 321 2.33 -3.73 -9.23
N PHE A 322 1.79 -4.94 -9.10
CA PHE A 322 1.07 -5.39 -7.90
C PHE A 322 1.91 -5.20 -6.63
N SER A 323 3.16 -5.64 -6.64
CA SER A 323 4.07 -5.59 -5.50
C SER A 323 4.41 -4.15 -5.13
N GLY A 324 4.84 -3.35 -6.10
CA GLY A 324 5.21 -1.96 -5.88
C GLY A 324 4.07 -1.13 -5.31
N MET A 325 2.84 -1.28 -5.83
CA MET A 325 1.68 -0.58 -5.30
C MET A 325 1.29 -1.08 -3.91
N THR A 326 1.36 -2.37 -3.64
CA THR A 326 1.07 -2.91 -2.30
C THR A 326 2.03 -2.33 -1.27
N PHE A 327 3.34 -2.22 -1.58
CA PHE A 327 4.32 -1.58 -0.71
C PHE A 327 4.04 -0.08 -0.54
N ALA A 328 3.82 0.65 -1.63
CA ALA A 328 3.53 2.08 -1.57
C ALA A 328 2.28 2.37 -0.70
N VAL A 329 1.21 1.61 -0.87
CA VAL A 329 -0.03 1.73 -0.08
C VAL A 329 0.24 1.56 1.41
N VAL A 330 0.92 0.48 1.82
CA VAL A 330 1.20 0.26 3.26
C VAL A 330 2.21 1.26 3.81
N GLY A 331 3.17 1.73 3.02
CA GLY A 331 4.13 2.75 3.44
C GLY A 331 3.50 4.13 3.60
N ILE A 332 2.53 4.48 2.75
CA ILE A 332 1.82 5.77 2.77
C ILE A 332 0.81 5.81 3.91
N LEU A 333 -0.14 4.86 3.96
CA LEU A 333 -1.18 4.83 5.01
C LEU A 333 -0.61 4.37 6.36
N GLY A 334 0.48 3.61 6.36
CA GLY A 334 1.20 3.24 7.57
C GLY A 334 2.12 4.35 8.12
N HIS A 335 2.26 5.48 7.43
CA HIS A 335 3.16 6.58 7.80
C HIS A 335 4.66 6.22 7.96
N PHE A 336 5.11 5.11 7.36
CA PHE A 336 6.50 4.65 7.43
C PHE A 336 7.19 4.59 6.06
N SER A 337 6.73 5.36 5.07
CA SER A 337 7.30 5.40 3.72
C SER A 337 8.82 5.60 3.68
N LYS A 338 9.39 6.37 4.62
CA LYS A 338 10.85 6.55 4.77
C LYS A 338 11.56 5.24 5.14
N THR A 339 11.03 4.50 6.11
CA THR A 339 11.56 3.19 6.53
C THR A 339 11.41 2.17 5.41
N MET A 340 10.27 2.19 4.70
CA MET A 340 10.05 1.34 3.53
C MET A 340 11.10 1.60 2.44
N LEU A 341 11.44 2.87 2.15
CA LEU A 341 12.49 3.19 1.19
C LEU A 341 13.87 2.67 1.60
N LEU A 342 14.15 2.51 2.90
CA LEU A 342 15.38 1.85 3.37
C LEU A 342 15.38 0.35 3.06
N PHE A 343 14.23 -0.32 3.10
CA PHE A 343 14.12 -1.72 2.65
C PHE A 343 14.26 -1.85 1.13
N PHE A 344 13.96 -0.79 0.39
CA PHE A 344 14.17 -0.67 -1.06
C PHE A 344 15.59 -0.27 -1.46
N LEU A 345 16.57 -0.28 -0.54
CA LEU A 345 17.91 0.22 -0.81
C LEU A 345 18.56 -0.40 -2.07
N PRO A 346 18.52 -1.73 -2.31
CA PRO A 346 19.03 -2.32 -3.55
C PRO A 346 18.35 -1.77 -4.81
N GLN A 347 17.03 -1.61 -4.76
CA GLN A 347 16.22 -1.09 -5.88
C GLN A 347 16.53 0.39 -6.14
N VAL A 348 16.72 1.19 -5.09
CA VAL A 348 17.15 2.59 -5.19
C VAL A 348 18.53 2.67 -5.86
N ILE A 349 19.48 1.86 -5.42
CA ILE A 349 20.84 1.84 -6.01
C ILE A 349 20.77 1.43 -7.49
N ASN A 350 20.05 0.36 -7.83
CA ASN A 350 19.89 -0.07 -9.22
C ASN A 350 19.19 0.98 -10.09
N PHE A 351 18.17 1.64 -9.56
CA PHE A 351 17.46 2.72 -10.26
C PHE A 351 18.41 3.88 -10.56
N VAL A 352 19.12 4.40 -9.57
CA VAL A 352 20.08 5.51 -9.73
C VAL A 352 21.19 5.12 -10.70
N TYR A 353 21.73 3.91 -10.59
CA TYR A 353 22.74 3.41 -11.53
C TYR A 353 22.21 3.30 -12.97
N SER A 354 20.93 2.95 -13.13
CA SER A 354 20.26 2.84 -14.43
C SER A 354 19.84 4.18 -15.04
N VAL A 355 19.82 5.29 -14.28
CA VAL A 355 19.32 6.60 -14.74
C VAL A 355 19.95 7.05 -16.07
N PRO A 356 21.27 7.00 -16.29
CA PRO A 356 21.86 7.44 -17.56
C PRO A 356 21.30 6.69 -18.77
N GLN A 357 21.02 5.40 -18.64
CA GLN A 357 20.41 4.59 -19.70
C GLN A 357 18.91 4.87 -19.85
N LEU A 358 18.17 4.93 -18.74
CA LEU A 358 16.72 5.17 -18.75
C LEU A 358 16.35 6.51 -19.38
N PHE A 359 17.15 7.54 -19.13
CA PHE A 359 17.00 8.87 -19.73
C PHE A 359 17.70 9.01 -21.09
N HIS A 360 18.22 7.91 -21.65
CA HIS A 360 18.88 7.88 -22.96
C HIS A 360 20.08 8.83 -23.08
N LEU A 361 20.75 9.12 -21.96
CA LEU A 361 22.05 9.82 -21.95
C LEU A 361 23.17 8.90 -22.44
N VAL A 362 22.97 7.58 -22.31
CA VAL A 362 23.81 6.50 -22.84
C VAL A 362 22.88 5.50 -23.56
N PRO A 363 23.33 4.80 -24.63
CA PRO A 363 22.51 3.79 -25.30
C PRO A 363 21.93 2.75 -24.34
N CYS A 364 20.61 2.54 -24.42
CA CYS A 364 19.89 1.58 -23.59
C CYS A 364 19.39 0.43 -24.47
N PRO A 365 19.97 -0.79 -24.38
CA PRO A 365 19.45 -1.95 -25.09
C PRO A 365 18.08 -2.36 -24.51
N ARG A 366 17.27 -3.07 -25.31
CA ARG A 366 15.94 -3.55 -24.88
C ARG A 366 16.03 -4.50 -23.68
N HIS A 367 17.02 -5.38 -23.68
CA HIS A 367 17.30 -6.30 -22.57
C HIS A 367 18.66 -5.96 -21.96
N ARG A 368 18.69 -5.80 -20.62
CA ARG A 368 19.89 -5.45 -19.83
C ARG A 368 20.31 -6.60 -18.91
N LEU A 369 20.04 -7.82 -19.35
CA LEU A 369 20.34 -9.05 -18.62
C LEU A 369 21.79 -9.49 -18.89
N PRO A 370 22.43 -10.21 -17.95
CA PRO A 370 23.80 -10.70 -18.11
C PRO A 370 23.95 -11.75 -19.21
#